data_AF-A0A6B0YUS6-F1
#
_entry.id   AF-A0A6B0YUS6-F1
#
_cell.length_a   1.000
_cell.length_b   1.000
_cell.length_c   1.000
_cell.angle_alpha   90.00
_cell.angle_beta   90.00
_cell.angle_gamma   90.00
#
_symmetry.space_group_name_H-M   'P 1'
#
loop_
_entity.id
_entity.type
_entity.pdbx_description
1 polymer ?
#
loop_
_entity_poly.entity_id
_entity_poly.type
_entity_poly.pdbx_seq_one_letter_code
_entity_poly.pdbx_strand_id
1 'polypeptide(L)'
;MNLDLVKIVGVSAAGKSTLVAGLRELGYNARPVAQEHSQVPDMWQRIRPPNWLILLDADLTSQGERRPDVSWDEPWRRTELDRLAHARSHADLVIDTSNLSPEKVLQQATDFLRVSRVEAAPGPLAELPQTGSVWRRN
;
A
#
# COMPACT_ATOMS: atom_id res chain seq x y z
N MET A 1 4.19 23.48 6.74
CA MET A 1 5.09 22.47 6.15
C MET A 1 4.33 21.76 5.05
N ASN A 2 4.90 21.67 3.84
CA ASN A 2 4.33 20.86 2.76
C ASN A 2 5.03 19.50 2.80
N LEU A 3 4.37 18.49 3.35
CA LEU A 3 4.96 17.15 3.52
C LEU A 3 4.89 16.36 2.22
N ASP A 4 6.00 15.70 1.88
CA ASP A 4 6.08 14.76 0.77
C ASP A 4 4.98 13.71 0.84
N LEU A 5 4.24 13.54 -0.25
CA LEU A 5 3.18 12.54 -0.34
C LEU A 5 3.77 11.17 -0.67
N VAL A 6 3.57 10.22 0.24
CA VAL A 6 3.89 8.80 0.04
C VAL A 6 2.61 8.05 -0.34
N LYS A 7 2.58 7.43 -1.52
CA LYS A 7 1.48 6.56 -1.94
C LYS A 7 1.83 5.10 -1.79
N ILE A 8 0.90 4.33 -1.23
CA ILE A 8 1.02 2.89 -1.04
C ILE A 8 0.06 2.18 -2.01
N VAL A 9 0.62 1.40 -2.93
CA VAL A 9 -0.08 0.50 -3.86
C VAL A 9 0.27 -0.95 -3.54
N GLY A 10 -0.40 -1.92 -4.16
CA GLY A 10 -0.11 -3.33 -3.94
C GLY A 10 -1.30 -4.23 -4.16
N VAL A 11 -1.08 -5.55 -4.18
CA VAL A 11 -2.16 -6.54 -4.33
C VAL A 11 -3.16 -6.44 -3.17
N SER A 12 -4.36 -6.98 -3.36
CA SER A 12 -5.35 -7.04 -2.29
C SER A 12 -4.80 -7.83 -1.10
N ALA A 13 -5.18 -7.46 0.12
CA ALA A 13 -4.67 -8.07 1.36
C ALA A 13 -3.13 -7.98 1.58
N ALA A 14 -2.40 -7.17 0.80
CA ALA A 14 -0.97 -6.92 1.03
C ALA A 14 -0.64 -6.04 2.26
N GLY A 15 -1.65 -5.57 3.02
CA GLY A 15 -1.43 -4.76 4.22
C GLY A 15 -1.30 -3.25 4.00
N LYS A 16 -1.78 -2.72 2.86
CA LYS A 16 -1.71 -1.28 2.53
C LYS A 16 -2.28 -0.38 3.62
N SER A 17 -3.49 -0.68 4.13
CA SER A 17 -4.14 0.11 5.18
C SER A 17 -3.35 0.10 6.48
N THR A 18 -2.83 -1.07 6.87
CA THR A 18 -2.00 -1.24 8.05
C THR A 18 -0.71 -0.44 7.96
N LEU A 19 -0.01 -0.50 6.81
CA LEU A 19 1.20 0.29 6.60
C LEU A 19 0.91 1.80 6.61
N VAL A 20 -0.17 2.24 5.95
CA VAL A 20 -0.59 3.64 5.97
C VAL A 20 -0.85 4.12 7.40
N ALA A 21 -1.58 3.34 8.21
CA ALA A 21 -1.84 3.71 9.61
C ALA A 21 -0.52 3.87 10.38
N GLY A 22 0.38 2.88 10.33
CA GLY A 22 1.67 2.95 11.00
C GLY A 22 2.56 4.11 10.54
N LEU A 23 2.60 4.41 9.24
CA LEU A 23 3.35 5.56 8.72
C LEU A 23 2.77 6.90 9.17
N ARG A 24 1.43 7.01 9.24
CA ARG A 24 0.75 8.24 9.68
C ARG A 24 0.92 8.48 11.18
N GLU A 25 0.92 7.43 11.99
CA GLU A 25 1.27 7.51 13.42
C GLU A 25 2.69 8.07 13.62
N LEU A 26 3.62 7.75 12.70
CA LEU A 26 4.98 8.28 12.70
C LEU A 26 5.12 9.66 12.03
N GLY A 27 4.02 10.29 11.62
CA GLY A 27 4.01 11.64 11.04
C GLY A 27 4.23 11.71 9.52
N TYR A 28 4.35 10.58 8.82
CA TYR A 28 4.50 10.58 7.36
C TYR A 28 3.16 10.80 6.64
N ASN A 29 3.16 11.63 5.60
CA ASN A 29 1.98 11.87 4.75
C ASN A 29 1.74 10.70 3.79
N ALA A 30 1.37 9.54 4.36
CA ALA A 30 1.07 8.32 3.62
C ALA A 30 -0.43 8.24 3.26
N ARG A 31 -0.73 7.74 2.04
CA ARG A 31 -2.09 7.46 1.55
C ARG A 31 -2.14 6.15 0.76
N PRO A 32 -3.22 5.36 0.89
CA PRO A 32 -3.39 4.17 0.06
C PRO A 32 -3.91 4.56 -1.33
N VAL A 33 -3.63 3.70 -2.31
CA VAL A 33 -4.24 3.75 -3.64
C VAL A 33 -4.68 2.33 -4.02
N ALA A 34 -5.95 2.19 -4.40
CA ALA A 34 -6.54 0.94 -4.87
C ALA A 34 -6.23 0.69 -6.37
N GLN A 35 -4.94 0.72 -6.73
CA GLN A 35 -4.48 0.57 -8.13
C GLN A 35 -4.84 -0.81 -8.69
N GLU A 36 -4.82 -1.85 -7.86
CA GLU A 36 -5.20 -3.23 -8.17
C GLU A 36 -6.66 -3.38 -8.63
N HIS A 37 -7.50 -2.37 -8.36
CA HIS A 37 -8.90 -2.32 -8.78
C HIS A 37 -9.16 -1.35 -9.95
N SER A 38 -8.12 -0.69 -10.46
CA SER A 38 -8.22 0.26 -11.58
C SER A 38 -7.85 -0.39 -12.90
N GLN A 39 -8.62 -0.13 -13.96
CA GLN A 39 -8.23 -0.45 -15.34
C GLN A 39 -7.28 0.59 -15.95
N VAL A 40 -7.13 1.74 -15.30
CA VAL A 40 -6.21 2.81 -15.71
C VAL A 40 -4.82 2.53 -15.11
N PRO A 41 -3.79 2.20 -15.93
CA PRO A 41 -2.49 1.72 -15.43
C PRO A 41 -1.76 2.72 -14.52
N ASP A 42 -1.93 4.01 -14.79
CA ASP A 42 -1.26 5.12 -14.12
C ASP A 42 -2.17 5.85 -13.12
N MET A 43 -3.29 5.25 -12.70
CA MET A 43 -4.25 5.90 -11.79
C MET A 43 -3.59 6.40 -10.50
N TRP A 44 -2.59 5.67 -10.01
CA TRP A 44 -1.78 6.03 -8.85
C TRP A 44 -1.11 7.41 -8.94
N GLN A 45 -0.86 7.95 -10.14
CA GLN A 45 -0.28 9.30 -10.31
C GLN A 45 -1.26 10.37 -10.75
N ARG A 46 -2.47 10.03 -11.22
CA ARG A 46 -3.41 11.01 -11.81
C ARG A 46 -3.99 12.01 -10.82
N ILE A 47 -4.30 11.59 -9.59
CA ILE A 47 -4.87 12.46 -8.55
C ILE A 47 -3.87 12.63 -7.41
N ARG A 48 -3.34 13.85 -7.24
CA ARG A 48 -2.24 14.16 -6.30
C ARG A 48 -1.02 13.24 -6.55
N PRO A 49 -0.24 13.47 -7.62
CA PRO A 49 0.97 12.70 -7.89
C PRO A 49 1.84 12.57 -6.63
N PRO A 50 2.38 11.37 -6.30
CA PRO A 50 3.20 11.21 -5.13
C PRO A 50 4.61 11.75 -5.34
N ASN A 51 5.28 12.09 -4.24
CA ASN A 51 6.73 12.23 -4.20
C ASN A 51 7.41 10.86 -4.12
N TRP A 52 6.75 9.89 -3.47
CA TRP A 52 7.27 8.54 -3.23
C TRP A 52 6.18 7.48 -3.42
N LEU A 53 6.52 6.37 -4.07
CA LEU A 53 5.64 5.24 -4.34
C LEU A 53 6.21 3.95 -3.70
N ILE A 54 5.46 3.38 -2.77
CA ILE A 54 5.77 2.08 -2.16
C ILE A 54 4.75 1.05 -2.66
N LEU A 55 5.24 -0.08 -3.18
CA LEU A 55 4.42 -1.20 -3.60
C LEU A 55 4.53 -2.37 -2.62
N LEU A 56 3.39 -2.89 -2.18
CA LEU A 56 3.29 -4.10 -1.38
C LEU A 56 2.86 -5.29 -2.25
N ASP A 57 3.63 -6.37 -2.19
CA ASP A 57 3.28 -7.64 -2.82
C ASP A 57 2.94 -8.70 -1.76
N ALA A 58 2.24 -9.74 -2.16
CA ALA A 58 1.93 -10.91 -1.35
C ALA A 58 1.66 -12.13 -2.24
N ASP A 59 1.98 -13.32 -1.75
CA ASP A 59 1.53 -14.57 -2.35
C ASP A 59 0.06 -14.87 -2.00
N LEU A 60 -0.56 -15.77 -2.78
CA LEU A 60 -1.96 -16.16 -2.60
C LEU A 60 -2.25 -16.72 -1.21
N THR A 61 -1.31 -17.51 -0.66
CA THR A 61 -1.44 -18.10 0.68
C THR A 61 -1.63 -17.01 1.72
N SER A 62 -0.73 -16.01 1.72
CA SER A 62 -0.76 -14.87 2.64
C SER A 62 -2.00 -14.00 2.44
N GLN A 63 -2.45 -13.81 1.20
CA GLN A 63 -3.70 -13.09 0.91
C GLN A 63 -4.92 -13.82 1.50
N GLY A 64 -4.98 -15.14 1.34
CA GLY A 64 -6.04 -16.01 1.86
C GLY A 64 -6.07 -16.05 3.39
N GLU A 65 -4.92 -16.15 4.05
CA GLU A 65 -4.83 -16.12 5.52
C GLU A 65 -5.32 -14.80 6.10
N ARG A 66 -5.02 -13.67 5.44
CA ARG A 66 -5.43 -12.33 5.90
C ARG A 66 -6.88 -12.00 5.59
N ARG A 67 -7.42 -12.53 4.50
CA ARG A 67 -8.80 -12.31 4.05
C ARG A 67 -9.46 -13.64 3.67
N PRO A 68 -9.78 -14.49 4.68
CA PRO A 68 -10.43 -15.77 4.45
C PRO A 68 -11.89 -15.62 4.00
N ASP A 69 -12.44 -14.40 4.10
CA ASP A 69 -13.79 -14.03 3.62
C ASP A 69 -13.86 -13.79 2.10
N VAL A 70 -12.72 -13.79 1.41
CA VAL A 70 -12.62 -13.58 -0.04
C VAL A 70 -11.94 -14.78 -0.68
N SER A 71 -12.49 -15.27 -1.79
CA SER A 71 -11.83 -16.29 -2.60
C SER A 71 -10.78 -15.63 -3.49
N TRP A 72 -9.51 -15.90 -3.21
CA TRP A 72 -8.38 -15.48 -4.03
C TRP A 72 -7.97 -16.66 -4.91
N ASP A 73 -7.99 -16.47 -6.23
CA ASP A 73 -7.48 -17.44 -7.17
C ASP A 73 -6.34 -16.85 -8.01
N GLU A 74 -5.57 -17.73 -8.65
CA GLU A 74 -4.43 -17.31 -9.48
C GLU A 74 -4.84 -16.37 -10.63
N PRO A 75 -5.97 -16.59 -11.35
CA PRO A 75 -6.45 -15.62 -12.35
C PRO A 75 -6.72 -14.23 -11.78
N TRP A 76 -7.33 -14.13 -10.60
CA TRP A 76 -7.59 -12.84 -9.96
C TRP A 76 -6.28 -12.15 -9.56
N ARG A 77 -5.37 -12.89 -8.91
CA ARG A 77 -4.05 -12.35 -8.57
C ARG A 77 -3.30 -11.89 -9.80
N ARG A 78 -3.36 -12.64 -10.91
CA ARG A 78 -2.74 -12.24 -12.17
C ARG A 78 -3.31 -10.92 -12.68
N THR A 79 -4.63 -10.75 -12.60
CA THR A 79 -5.30 -9.50 -12.99
C THR A 79 -4.82 -8.32 -12.13
N GLU A 80 -4.67 -8.51 -10.82
CA GLU A 80 -4.13 -7.46 -9.94
C GLU A 80 -2.69 -7.11 -10.30
N LEU A 81 -1.84 -8.11 -10.56
CA LEU A 81 -0.45 -7.92 -10.97
C LEU A 81 -0.34 -7.16 -12.29
N ASP A 82 -1.19 -7.48 -13.28
CA ASP A 82 -1.21 -6.79 -14.57
C ASP A 82 -1.63 -5.31 -14.40
N ARG A 83 -2.63 -5.04 -13.54
CA ARG A 83 -3.06 -3.66 -13.20
C ARG A 83 -2.02 -2.87 -12.41
N LEU A 84 -1.19 -3.56 -11.63
CA LEU A 84 -0.10 -2.99 -10.85
C LEU A 84 1.20 -2.84 -11.65
N ALA A 85 1.30 -3.42 -12.85
CA ALA A 85 2.55 -3.49 -13.62
C ALA A 85 3.20 -2.11 -13.82
N HIS A 86 2.40 -1.10 -14.17
CA HIS A 86 2.90 0.27 -14.32
C HIS A 86 3.36 0.86 -12.98
N ALA A 87 2.63 0.64 -11.89
CA ALA A 87 3.04 1.15 -10.59
C ALA A 87 4.32 0.44 -10.10
N ARG A 88 4.45 -0.86 -10.35
CA ARG A 88 5.65 -1.65 -10.03
C ARG A 88 6.90 -1.15 -10.73
N SER A 89 6.80 -0.79 -12.01
CA SER A 89 7.96 -0.27 -12.76
C SER A 89 8.41 1.13 -12.31
N HIS A 90 7.58 1.83 -11.51
CA HIS A 90 7.85 3.18 -11.00
C HIS A 90 7.96 3.23 -9.48
N ALA A 91 7.90 2.08 -8.79
CA ALA A 91 7.94 2.04 -7.34
C ALA A 91 9.37 2.34 -6.87
N ASP A 92 9.49 3.24 -5.89
CA ASP A 92 10.77 3.55 -5.24
C ASP A 92 11.16 2.46 -4.24
N LEU A 93 10.15 1.75 -3.70
CA LEU A 93 10.33 0.59 -2.83
C LEU A 93 9.27 -0.47 -3.14
N VAL A 94 9.71 -1.72 -3.24
CA VAL A 94 8.83 -2.89 -3.31
C VAL A 94 9.08 -3.77 -2.08
N ILE A 95 8.01 -4.12 -1.36
CA ILE A 95 8.07 -5.00 -0.18
C ILE A 95 7.23 -6.24 -0.45
N ASP A 96 7.85 -7.41 -0.41
CA ASP A 96 7.13 -8.68 -0.32
C ASP A 96 6.69 -8.89 1.14
N THR A 97 5.38 -8.87 1.36
CA THR A 97 4.80 -8.95 2.70
C THR A 97 4.51 -10.38 3.13
N SER A 98 4.70 -11.39 2.28
CA SER A 98 4.17 -12.75 2.49
C SER A 98 4.60 -13.35 3.82
N ASN A 99 5.89 -13.21 4.17
CA ASN A 99 6.47 -13.75 5.41
C ASN A 99 6.86 -12.66 6.42
N LEU A 100 6.26 -11.47 6.32
CA LEU A 100 6.59 -10.34 7.20
C LEU A 100 5.44 -10.01 8.13
N SER A 101 5.78 -9.72 9.39
CA SER A 101 4.84 -9.11 10.33
C SER A 101 4.59 -7.63 9.95
N PRO A 102 3.45 -7.04 10.35
CA PRO A 102 3.18 -5.62 10.11
C PRO A 102 4.29 -4.69 10.60
N GLU A 103 4.91 -5.00 11.74
CA GLU A 103 6.01 -4.22 12.32
C GLU A 103 7.26 -4.28 11.44
N LYS A 104 7.55 -5.43 10.83
CA LYS A 104 8.68 -5.58 9.89
C LYS A 104 8.43 -4.83 8.58
N VAL A 105 7.21 -4.85 8.06
CA VAL A 105 6.82 -4.06 6.89
C VAL A 105 6.95 -2.56 7.19
N LEU A 106 6.45 -2.11 8.35
CA LEU A 106 6.58 -0.73 8.80
C LEU A 106 8.05 -0.33 8.95
N GLN A 107 8.88 -1.19 9.56
CA GLN A 107 10.30 -0.96 9.74
C GLN A 107 10.98 -0.74 8.38
N GLN A 108 10.78 -1.64 7.42
CA GLN A 108 11.38 -1.50 6.08
C GLN A 108 10.96 -0.21 5.37
N ALA A 109 9.66 0.15 5.43
CA ALA A 109 9.18 1.39 4.84
C ALA A 109 9.80 2.62 5.52
N THR A 110 9.88 2.64 6.85
CA THR A 110 10.45 3.78 7.59
C THR A 110 11.95 3.91 7.40
N ASP A 111 12.69 2.81 7.29
CA ASP A 111 14.12 2.83 6.99
C ASP A 111 14.38 3.42 5.61
N PHE A 112 13.61 3.00 4.60
CA PHE A 112 13.64 3.59 3.27
C PHE A 112 13.35 5.10 3.31
N LEU A 113 12.26 5.53 3.95
CA LEU A 113 11.87 6.94 4.00
C LEU A 113 12.92 7.81 4.72
N ARG A 114 13.59 7.27 5.76
CA ARG A 114 14.67 7.97 6.46
C ARG A 114 15.92 8.13 5.59
N VAL A 115 16.35 7.06 4.91
CA VAL A 115 17.49 7.10 3.99
C VAL A 115 17.22 8.07 2.84
N SER A 116 15.98 8.09 2.35
CA SER A 116 15.47 9.01 1.33
C SER A 116 15.24 10.44 1.83
N ARG A 117 15.49 10.71 3.12
CA ARG A 117 15.32 12.03 3.77
C ARG A 117 13.92 12.62 3.64
N VAL A 118 12.90 11.74 3.64
CA VAL A 118 11.50 12.16 3.65
C VAL A 118 11.16 12.76 5.01
N GLU A 119 10.67 13.99 5.01
CA GLU A 119 10.29 14.69 6.24
C GLU A 119 9.00 14.12 6.84
N ALA A 120 9.03 13.81 8.14
CA ALA A 120 7.85 13.50 8.92
C ALA A 120 7.37 14.75 9.68
N ALA A 121 6.06 14.83 9.92
CA ALA A 121 5.51 15.82 10.83
C ALA A 121 6.05 15.61 12.27
N PRO A 122 6.06 16.66 13.12
CA PRO A 122 6.49 16.53 14.52
C PRO A 122 5.66 15.57 15.39
N GLY A 123 4.52 15.08 14.88
CA GLY A 123 3.64 14.15 15.56
C GLY A 123 2.69 13.43 14.60
N PRO A 124 1.80 12.57 15.13
CA PRO A 124 0.90 11.76 14.33
C PRO A 124 0.01 12.59 13.40
N LEU A 125 -0.25 12.05 12.20
CA LEU A 125 -1.25 12.59 11.28
C LEU A 125 -2.58 11.86 11.45
N ALA A 126 -3.69 12.58 11.37
CA ALA A 126 -5.04 12.02 11.51
C ALA A 126 -5.26 10.77 10.64
N GLU A 127 -5.97 9.77 11.14
CA GLU A 127 -6.31 8.59 10.35
C GLU A 127 -7.07 8.95 9.07
N LEU A 128 -6.91 8.12 8.04
CA LEU A 128 -7.70 8.24 6.82
C LEU A 128 -8.93 7.35 6.94
N PRO A 129 -10.07 7.75 6.34
CA PRO A 129 -11.22 6.84 6.20
C PRO A 129 -10.77 5.54 5.54
N GLN A 130 -11.26 4.41 6.04
CA GLN A 130 -10.94 3.12 5.44
C GLN A 130 -11.46 3.07 3.99
N THR A 131 -10.53 2.91 3.04
CA THR A 131 -10.85 2.70 1.64
C THR A 131 -10.95 1.20 1.40
N GLY A 132 -12.11 0.62 1.68
CA GLY A 132 -12.43 -0.77 1.42
C GLY A 132 -13.93 -0.98 1.56
N SER A 133 -14.53 -1.75 0.64
CA SER A 133 -15.92 -2.15 0.76
C SER A 133 -16.07 -3.11 1.94
N VAL A 134 -16.83 -2.70 2.96
CA VAL A 134 -17.43 -3.63 3.91
C VAL A 134 -18.42 -4.47 3.11
N TRP A 135 -18.02 -5.66 2.67
CA TRP A 135 -18.96 -6.63 2.13
C TRP A 135 -19.87 -7.06 3.28
N ARG A 136 -21.05 -6.45 3.39
CA ARG A 136 -22.11 -6.99 4.25
C ARG A 136 -22.55 -8.31 3.61
N ARG A 137 -22.34 -9.42 4.32
CA ARG A 137 -23.04 -10.66 4.02
C ARG A 137 -24.53 -10.40 4.25
N ASN A 138 -25.32 -10.45 3.19
CA ASN A 138 -26.75 -10.75 3.30
C ASN A 138 -26.92 -12.24 3.59
#